data_AF-A0A915IZ71-F1
#
_entry.id   AF-A0A915IZ71-F1
#
_cell.length_a   1.000
_cell.length_b   1.000
_cell.length_c   1.000
_cell.angle_alpha   90.00
_cell.angle_beta   90.00
_cell.angle_gamma   90.00
#
_symmetry.space_group_name_H-M   'P 1'
#
loop_
_entity.id
_entity.type
_entity.pdbx_description
1 polymer ?
#
loop_
_entity_poly.entity_id
_entity_poly.type
_entity_poly.pdbx_seq_one_letter_code
_entity_poly.pdbx_strand_id
1 'polypeptide(L)'
;MTGTPCIARRSGYYRGLVIHCARGLVAVHFVDYGDEYCLAVEDMFEIADEFITQPAFAVHSDLNAKIIDDYHPRFIYSPEELTIF
;
A
#
# COMPACT_ATOMS: atom_id res chain seq x y z
N MET A 1 14.27 0.07 -9.03
CA MET A 1 14.35 -1.39 -8.80
C MET A 1 13.24 -1.73 -7.83
N THR A 2 12.36 -2.67 -8.17
CA THR A 2 11.30 -3.11 -7.24
C THR A 2 11.94 -3.71 -5.98
N GLY A 3 11.34 -3.47 -4.82
CA GLY A 3 11.84 -3.90 -3.51
C GLY A 3 12.87 -2.97 -2.87
N THR A 4 13.28 -1.88 -3.54
CA THR A 4 14.23 -0.92 -2.95
C THR A 4 13.55 -0.12 -1.83
N PRO A 5 14.11 -0.11 -0.60
CA PRO A 5 13.67 0.77 0.47
C PRO A 5 13.90 2.24 0.10
N CYS A 6 12.97 3.11 0.48
CA CYS A 6 13.07 4.54 0.19
C CYS A 6 12.40 5.39 1.28
N ILE A 7 12.68 6.68 1.26
CA ILE A 7 11.82 7.69 1.85
C ILE A 7 10.97 8.31 0.74
N ALA A 8 9.68 8.47 0.98
CA ALA A 8 8.73 9.07 0.04
C ALA A 8 8.01 10.25 0.69
N ARG A 9 7.85 11.35 -0.05
CA ARG A 9 7.18 12.56 0.42
C ARG A 9 5.72 12.61 -0.03
N ARG A 10 4.84 12.83 0.95
CA ARG A 10 3.41 13.12 0.75
C ARG A 10 3.00 14.31 1.62
N SER A 11 2.19 14.09 2.66
CA SER A 11 1.92 15.06 3.74
C SER A 11 3.07 15.21 4.74
N GLY A 12 4.12 14.43 4.56
CA GLY A 12 5.30 14.29 5.41
C GLY A 12 6.29 13.34 4.72
N TYR A 13 7.29 12.87 5.46
CA TYR A 13 8.25 11.88 4.98
C TYR A 13 7.98 10.54 5.63
N TYR A 14 7.93 9.49 4.81
CA TYR A 14 7.52 8.16 5.25
C TYR A 14 8.45 7.10 4.67
N ARG A 15 8.62 5.99 5.39
CA ARG A 15 9.32 4.82 4.87
C ARG A 15 8.45 4.12 3.85
N GLY A 16 9.06 3.74 2.73
CA GLY A 16 8.37 3.05 1.66
C GLY A 16 9.22 1.98 1.00
N LEU A 17 8.56 1.16 0.19
CA LEU A 17 9.17 0.18 -0.69
C LEU A 17 8.76 0.50 -2.13
N VAL A 18 9.72 0.59 -3.05
CA VAL A 18 9.42 0.76 -4.47
C VAL A 18 8.75 -0.50 -5.00
N ILE A 19 7.54 -0.40 -5.52
CA ILE A 19 6.80 -1.52 -6.13
C ILE A 19 7.05 -1.54 -7.64
N HIS A 20 6.93 -0.39 -8.29
CA HIS A 20 7.04 -0.26 -9.74
C HIS A 20 7.54 1.14 -10.12
N CYS A 21 8.16 1.27 -11.28
CA CYS A 21 8.57 2.55 -11.84
C CYS A 21 8.17 2.63 -13.31
N ALA A 22 7.45 3.68 -13.70
CA ALA A 22 7.06 3.92 -15.09
C ALA A 22 6.95 5.41 -15.39
N ARG A 23 7.56 5.85 -16.49
CA ARG A 23 7.38 7.21 -17.06
C ARG A 23 7.58 8.35 -16.06
N GLY A 24 8.60 8.28 -15.21
CA GLY A 24 8.88 9.30 -14.19
C GLY A 24 7.97 9.24 -12.95
N LEU A 25 7.16 8.20 -12.83
CA LEU A 25 6.37 7.89 -11.65
C LEU A 25 6.89 6.63 -10.97
N VAL A 26 6.75 6.58 -9.65
CA VAL A 26 7.15 5.48 -8.78
C VAL A 26 5.95 5.07 -7.93
N ALA A 27 5.53 3.83 -8.06
CA ALA A 27 4.56 3.22 -7.15
C ALA A 27 5.29 2.78 -5.88
N VAL A 28 4.78 3.22 -4.72
CA VAL A 28 5.40 3.02 -3.41
C VAL A 28 4.37 2.40 -2.47
N HIS A 29 4.79 1.36 -1.74
CA HIS A 29 4.07 0.82 -0.61
C HIS A 29 4.61 1.45 0.68
N PHE A 30 3.77 2.12 1.47
CA PHE A 30 4.18 2.72 2.73
C PHE A 30 4.18 1.69 3.84
N VAL A 31 5.35 1.17 4.19
CA VAL A 31 5.52 0.00 5.08
C VAL A 31 5.01 0.21 6.52
N ASP A 32 4.78 1.46 6.93
CA ASP A 32 4.28 1.79 8.27
C ASP A 32 2.76 2.01 8.33
N TYR A 33 2.10 2.08 7.17
CA TYR A 33 0.66 2.37 7.07
C TYR A 33 -0.11 1.36 6.21
N GLY A 34 0.58 0.71 5.27
CA GLY A 34 0.03 -0.34 4.40
C GLY A 34 -0.64 0.16 3.13
N ASP A 35 -0.76 1.47 2.93
CA ASP A 35 -1.32 2.09 1.72
C ASP A 35 -0.27 2.23 0.59
N GLU A 36 -0.76 2.34 -0.65
CA GLU A 36 0.07 2.48 -1.84
C GLU A 36 -0.26 3.75 -2.62
N TYR A 37 0.76 4.43 -3.14
CA TYR A 37 0.58 5.63 -3.99
C TYR A 37 1.58 5.64 -5.15
N CYS A 38 1.15 6.23 -6.26
CA CYS A 38 2.05 6.65 -7.34
C CYS A 38 2.52 8.07 -7.08
N LEU A 39 3.83 8.26 -6.97
CA LEU A 39 4.49 9.54 -6.71
C LEU A 39 5.43 9.91 -7.85
N ALA A 40 5.74 11.20 -7.97
CA ALA A 40 6.76 11.67 -8.89
C ALA A 40 8.15 11.34 -8.35
N VAL A 41 9.14 11.18 -9.25
CA VAL A 41 10.53 10.84 -8.86
C VAL A 41 11.12 11.93 -7.94
N GLU A 42 10.67 13.18 -8.06
CA GLU A 42 11.10 14.30 -7.23
C GLU A 42 10.67 14.18 -5.75
N ASP A 43 9.71 13.32 -5.46
CA ASP A 43 9.23 13.01 -4.11
C ASP A 43 9.87 11.74 -3.53
N MET A 44 10.87 11.18 -4.21
CA MET A 44 11.60 9.98 -3.80
C MET A 44 12.98 10.33 -3.27
N PHE A 45 13.34 9.75 -2.13
CA PHE A 45 14.59 9.99 -1.42
C PHE A 45 15.21 8.67 -0.95
N GLU A 46 16.53 8.66 -0.81
CA GLU A 46 17.23 7.53 -0.19
C GLU A 46 16.88 7.43 1.31
N ILE A 47 16.83 6.20 1.81
CA ILE A 47 16.61 5.93 3.23
C ILE A 47 17.95 5.60 3.90
N ALA A 48 18.22 6.22 5.05
CA ALA A 48 19.40 5.90 5.83
C ALA A 48 19.26 4.51 6.47
N ASP A 49 20.35 3.74 6.52
CA ASP A 49 20.39 2.35 7.01
C ASP A 49 19.77 2.19 8.41
N GLU A 50 19.93 3.21 9.26
CA GLU A 50 19.36 3.27 10.61
C GLU A 50 17.84 3.03 10.61
N PHE A 51 17.13 3.57 9.62
CA PHE A 51 15.69 3.45 9.48
C PHE A 51 15.25 2.15 8.78
N ILE A 52 16.17 1.44 8.14
CA ILE A 52 15.92 0.11 7.55
C ILE A 52 15.89 -0.96 8.66
N THR A 53 16.66 -0.76 9.74
CA THR A 53 16.72 -1.73 10.86
C THR A 53 15.40 -1.87 11.63
N GLN A 54 14.52 -0.87 11.55
CA GLN A 54 13.21 -0.92 12.21
C GLN A 54 12.24 -1.80 11.39
N PRO A 55 11.46 -2.68 12.03
CA PRO A 55 10.46 -3.49 11.32
C PRO A 55 9.40 -2.60 10.67
N ALA A 56 8.72 -3.08 9.63
CA ALA A 56 7.51 -2.45 9.11
C ALA A 56 6.44 -2.40 10.21
N PHE A 57 5.75 -1.27 10.37
CA PHE A 57 4.73 -1.12 11.42
C PHE A 57 3.33 -1.53 10.97
N ALA A 58 3.07 -1.59 9.66
CA ALA A 58 1.84 -2.15 9.13
C ALA A 58 1.93 -3.67 8.97
N VAL A 59 0.87 -4.36 9.38
CA VAL A 59 0.74 -5.82 9.24
C VAL A 59 -0.48 -6.10 8.37
N HIS A 60 -0.28 -6.79 7.25
CA HIS A 60 -1.37 -7.26 6.41
C HIS A 60 -2.15 -8.36 7.14
N SER A 61 -3.48 -8.32 7.07
CA SER A 61 -4.35 -9.34 7.64
C SER A 61 -5.64 -9.44 6.84
N ASP A 62 -6.10 -10.66 6.64
CA ASP A 62 -7.35 -10.94 5.96
C ASP A 62 -8.42 -11.31 6.99
N LEU A 63 -9.62 -10.74 6.85
CA LEU A 63 -10.76 -11.20 7.63
C LEU A 63 -11.25 -12.52 7.04
N ASN A 64 -10.88 -13.63 7.67
CA ASN A 64 -11.41 -14.94 7.32
C ASN A 64 -12.83 -15.09 7.88
N ALA A 65 -13.81 -14.53 7.16
CA ALA A 65 -15.22 -14.74 7.45
C ALA A 65 -15.65 -16.17 7.09
N LYS A 66 -15.25 -17.16 7.91
CA LYS A 66 -15.79 -18.53 7.88
C LYS A 66 -16.71 -18.86 9.07
N ILE A 67 -17.17 -17.85 9.78
CA ILE A 67 -18.26 -17.93 10.77
C ILE A 67 -19.02 -16.61 10.55
N ILE A 68 -20.16 -16.54 9.86
CA ILE A 68 -21.47 -17.12 10.15
C ILE A 68 -22.21 -17.31 8.80
N ASP A 69 -22.33 -18.55 8.30
CA ASP A 69 -23.21 -18.90 7.16
C ASP A 69 -24.67 -19.17 7.60
N ASP A 70 -25.06 -18.79 8.82
CA ASP A 70 -26.42 -18.98 9.37
C ASP A 70 -27.24 -17.68 9.53
N TYR A 71 -26.79 -16.55 8.97
CA TYR A 71 -27.64 -15.35 8.87
C TYR A 71 -27.94 -14.98 7.42
N HIS A 72 -28.99 -15.62 6.89
CA HIS A 72 -29.67 -15.32 5.63
C HIS A 72 -30.01 -13.82 5.50
N PRO A 73 -30.01 -13.25 4.27
CA PRO A 73 -29.46 -11.96 3.94
C PRO A 73 -30.53 -10.87 3.91
N ARG A 74 -30.08 -9.61 3.95
CA ARG A 74 -30.80 -8.49 3.35
C ARG A 74 -29.82 -7.36 3.01
N PHE A 75 -29.61 -7.20 1.70
CA PHE A 75 -29.21 -5.95 1.00
C PHE A 75 -27.74 -5.51 1.15
N ILE A 76 -26.97 -5.05 0.16
CA ILE A 76 -27.01 -4.72 -1.30
C ILE A 76 -25.49 -4.66 -1.65
N TYR A 77 -24.93 -5.36 -2.65
CA TYR A 77 -24.69 -4.91 -4.03
C TYR A 77 -24.27 -6.12 -4.88
N SER A 78 -24.71 -6.15 -6.14
CA SER A 78 -24.33 -7.16 -7.15
C SER A 78 -22.90 -6.91 -7.64
N PRO A 79 -22.07 -7.95 -7.91
CA PRO A 79 -20.73 -7.80 -8.47
C PRO A 79 -20.67 -7.20 -9.88
N GLU A 80 -21.82 -6.96 -10.51
CA GLU A 80 -21.89 -6.39 -11.86
C GLU A 80 -21.77 -4.86 -11.90
N GLU A 81 -21.82 -4.17 -10.74
CA GLU A 81 -21.70 -2.70 -10.68
C GLU A 81 -20.25 -2.17 -10.56
N LEU A 82 -19.24 -3.06 -10.59
CA LEU A 82 -17.81 -2.68 -10.57
C LEU A 82 -17.12 -2.84 -11.93
N THR A 83 -17.85 -2.64 -13.03
CA THR A 83 -17.23 -2.29 -14.30
C THR A 83 -17.48 -0.80 -14.56
N ILE A 84 -16.44 0.03 -14.43
CA ILE A 84 -16.12 1.22 -15.24
C ILE A 84 -14.90 1.94 -14.58
N PHE A 85 -13.78 1.89 -15.33
CA PHE A 85 -12.44 2.50 -15.17
C PHE A 85 -11.50 1.95 -14.09
#